data_AF-A0A4Q3KGA2-F1
#
_entry.id   AF-A0A4Q3KGA2-F1
#
_cell.length_a   1.000
_cell.length_b   1.000
_cell.length_c   1.000
_cell.angle_alpha   90.00
_cell.angle_beta   90.00
_cell.angle_gamma   90.00
#
_symmetry.space_group_name_H-M   'P 1'
#
loop_
_entity.id
_entity.type
_entity.pdbx_description
1 polymer ?
#
loop_
_entity_poly.entity_id
_entity_poly.type
_entity_poly.pdbx_seq_one_letter_code
_entity_poly.pdbx_strand_id
1 'polypeptide(L)'
;MSIPKTIPVTQLKRLGTRLPTFTMPVTIPVVGSEPVQINLVCSAHRKTEWAKIRDEHQRASMALVLEPNLVPAEPAPAPAKSTRNRKAAGKQEAQAEPSTLAQVNDALSKFLSNGYETNVRKGLEGDVGLVMKFVVGWDLEDQFSDANFQALEDEYGGSAVAAINAYDQAIFQGRLGN
;
A
#
# COMPACT_ATOMS: atom_id res chain seq x y z
N MET A 1 -36.09 10.39 37.62
CA MET A 1 -34.71 10.55 37.14
C MET A 1 -34.21 9.17 36.73
N SER A 2 -34.20 8.89 35.43
CA SER A 2 -33.95 7.53 34.91
C SER A 2 -32.49 7.40 34.49
N ILE A 3 -31.78 6.46 35.13
CA ILE A 3 -30.38 6.11 34.85
C ILE A 3 -30.28 5.60 33.39
N PRO A 4 -29.35 6.10 32.55
CA PRO A 4 -29.17 5.55 31.22
C PRO A 4 -28.57 4.14 31.34
N LYS A 5 -29.31 3.15 30.83
CA LYS A 5 -28.86 1.75 30.77
C LYS A 5 -27.61 1.66 29.89
N THR A 6 -26.51 1.29 30.51
CA THR A 6 -25.23 0.93 29.89
C THR A 6 -25.46 0.00 28.71
N ILE A 7 -25.13 0.47 27.51
CA ILE A 7 -25.14 -0.35 26.29
C ILE A 7 -23.91 -1.25 26.35
N PRO A 8 -24.04 -2.59 26.38
CA PRO A 8 -22.88 -3.47 26.39
C PRO A 8 -22.09 -3.35 25.08
N VAL A 9 -20.76 -3.22 25.22
CA VAL A 9 -19.76 -3.01 24.16
C VAL A 9 -19.52 -4.27 23.32
N THR A 10 -20.57 -4.94 22.87
CA THR A 10 -20.43 -6.23 22.16
C THR A 10 -21.39 -6.46 20.99
N GLN A 11 -22.22 -5.47 20.64
CA GLN A 11 -23.17 -5.60 19.54
C GLN A 11 -23.38 -4.25 18.83
N LEU A 12 -22.33 -3.64 18.26
CA LEU A 12 -22.55 -2.79 17.10
C LEU A 12 -23.01 -3.72 15.97
N LYS A 13 -24.33 -3.92 15.89
CA LYS A 13 -25.00 -4.61 14.80
C LYS A 13 -24.37 -4.11 13.50
N ARG A 14 -23.69 -5.02 12.81
CA ARG A 14 -23.19 -4.82 11.45
C ARG A 14 -24.34 -4.23 10.64
N LEU A 15 -24.22 -2.97 10.22
CA LEU A 15 -25.09 -2.35 9.24
C LEU A 15 -24.88 -3.10 7.91
N GLY A 16 -25.62 -4.20 7.74
CA GLY A 16 -25.63 -5.01 6.53
C GLY A 16 -24.39 -5.86 6.29
N THR A 17 -24.59 -7.01 5.66
CA THR A 17 -23.57 -7.99 5.25
C THR A 17 -22.79 -7.53 4.00
N ARG A 18 -22.90 -6.24 3.61
CA ARG A 18 -22.27 -5.64 2.43
C ARG A 18 -21.38 -4.48 2.88
N LEU A 19 -20.12 -4.44 2.41
CA LEU A 19 -19.25 -3.29 2.63
C LEU A 19 -19.97 -2.05 2.05
N PRO A 20 -20.25 -1.02 2.85
CA PRO A 20 -20.97 0.15 2.36
C PRO A 20 -20.11 0.82 1.30
N THR A 21 -20.68 1.07 0.13
CA THR A 21 -20.05 1.91 -0.88
C THR A 21 -20.39 3.36 -0.61
N PHE A 22 -19.46 4.26 -0.90
CA PHE A 22 -19.68 5.69 -0.81
C PHE A 22 -19.06 6.38 -2.02
N THR A 23 -19.64 7.53 -2.37
CA THR A 23 -19.10 8.40 -3.41
C THR A 23 -18.14 9.39 -2.76
N MET A 24 -16.97 9.57 -3.38
CA MET A 24 -15.90 10.42 -2.90
C MET A 24 -15.44 11.35 -4.02
N PRO A 25 -15.54 12.68 -3.83
CA PRO A 25 -14.97 13.63 -4.78
C PRO A 25 -13.45 13.60 -4.70
N VAL A 26 -12.80 13.55 -5.86
CA VAL A 26 -11.35 13.62 -6.01
C VAL A 26 -11.01 14.78 -6.93
N THR A 27 -10.16 15.67 -6.44
CA THR A 27 -9.64 16.81 -7.20
C THR A 27 -8.32 16.42 -7.84
N ILE A 28 -8.32 16.33 -9.16
CA ILE A 28 -7.14 16.00 -9.97
C ILE A 28 -6.46 17.31 -10.37
N PRO A 29 -5.17 17.50 -10.03
CA PRO A 29 -4.43 18.66 -10.50
C PRO A 29 -4.15 18.52 -12.00
N VAL A 30 -4.37 19.59 -12.75
CA VAL A 30 -4.03 19.64 -14.18
C VAL A 30 -2.96 20.71 -14.38
N VAL A 31 -1.88 20.37 -15.08
CA VAL A 31 -0.76 21.30 -15.28
C VAL A 31 -1.21 22.42 -16.22
N GLY A 32 -1.33 23.63 -15.69
CA GLY A 32 -1.64 24.83 -16.47
C GLY A 32 -3.14 25.10 -16.68
N SER A 33 -4.03 24.36 -16.02
CA SER A 33 -5.48 24.65 -16.01
C SER A 33 -6.06 24.51 -14.61
N GLU A 34 -7.36 24.80 -14.47
CA GLU A 34 -8.07 24.56 -13.22
C GLU A 34 -8.12 23.07 -12.90
N PRO A 35 -8.05 22.69 -11.61
CA PRO A 35 -8.14 21.30 -11.20
C PRO A 35 -9.52 20.74 -11.50
N VAL A 36 -9.56 19.50 -12.00
CA VAL A 36 -10.80 18.83 -12.41
C VAL A 36 -11.27 17.94 -11.27
N GLN A 37 -12.56 17.96 -10.95
CA GLN A 37 -13.15 17.11 -9.94
C GLN A 37 -13.87 15.93 -10.58
N ILE A 38 -13.53 14.71 -10.16
CA ILE A 38 -14.23 13.47 -10.52
C ILE A 38 -14.81 12.82 -9.26
N ASN A 39 -15.86 12.02 -9.40
CA ASN A 39 -16.44 11.27 -8.29
C ASN A 39 -16.11 9.79 -8.41
N LEU A 40 -15.36 9.28 -7.43
CA LEU A 40 -15.06 7.86 -7.32
C LEU A 40 -16.09 7.17 -6.42
N VAL A 41 -16.57 6.01 -6.85
CA VAL A 41 -17.38 5.11 -6.04
C VAL A 41 -16.45 4.12 -5.37
N CYS A 42 -16.37 4.17 -4.05
CA CYS A 42 -15.41 3.38 -3.26
C CYS A 42 -16.13 2.39 -2.33
N SER A 43 -15.52 1.23 -2.08
CA SER A 43 -15.93 0.30 -1.03
C SER A 43 -15.26 0.66 0.30
N ALA A 44 -16.03 0.84 1.37
CA ALA A 44 -15.48 1.18 2.67
C ALA A 44 -14.79 -0.02 3.35
N HIS A 45 -13.47 0.04 3.44
CA HIS A 45 -12.69 -0.88 4.28
C HIS A 45 -12.73 -0.46 5.75
N ARG A 46 -12.43 -1.41 6.65
CA ARG A 46 -12.17 -1.07 8.06
C ARG A 46 -10.85 -0.30 8.16
N LYS A 47 -10.73 0.64 9.09
CA LYS A 47 -9.49 1.39 9.33
C LYS A 47 -8.25 0.48 9.48
N THR A 48 -8.38 -0.63 10.22
CA THR A 48 -7.29 -1.60 10.44
C THR A 48 -7.00 -2.49 9.24
N GLU A 49 -7.98 -2.70 8.36
CA GLU A 49 -7.81 -3.46 7.12
C GLU A 49 -7.11 -2.60 6.08
N TRP A 50 -7.57 -1.36 5.92
CA TRP A 50 -6.94 -0.38 5.05
C TRP A 50 -5.50 -0.06 5.46
N ALA A 51 -5.22 0.06 6.77
CA ALA A 51 -3.86 0.25 7.26
C ALA A 51 -2.91 -0.87 6.79
N LYS A 52 -3.34 -2.14 6.80
CA LYS A 52 -2.51 -3.25 6.29
C LYS A 52 -2.24 -3.12 4.79
N ILE A 53 -3.26 -2.80 4.03
CA ILE A 53 -3.14 -2.59 2.58
C ILE A 53 -2.15 -1.44 2.28
N ARG A 54 -2.19 -0.36 3.08
CA ARG A 54 -1.26 0.76 2.97
C ARG A 54 0.15 0.41 3.40
N ASP A 55 0.34 -0.33 4.49
CA ASP A 55 1.65 -0.80 4.93
C ASP A 55 2.30 -1.70 3.87
N GLU A 56 1.53 -2.61 3.27
CA GLU A 56 1.98 -3.46 2.16
C GLU A 56 2.39 -2.62 0.96
N HIS A 57 1.56 -1.64 0.58
CA HIS A 57 1.87 -0.75 -0.53
C HIS A 57 3.10 0.10 -0.27
N GLN A 58 3.18 0.77 0.89
CA GLN A 58 4.34 1.58 1.28
C GLN A 58 5.61 0.74 1.33
N ARG A 59 5.53 -0.50 1.84
CA ARG A 59 6.66 -1.43 1.82
C ARG A 59 7.05 -1.79 0.39
N ALA A 60 6.09 -2.04 -0.51
CA ALA A 60 6.37 -2.34 -1.92
C ALA A 60 6.99 -1.13 -2.64
N SER A 61 6.46 0.08 -2.46
CA SER A 61 7.01 1.31 -3.02
C SER A 61 8.40 1.61 -2.46
N MET A 62 8.60 1.41 -1.15
CA MET A 62 9.91 1.56 -0.51
C MET A 62 10.89 0.51 -1.01
N ALA A 63 10.47 -0.75 -1.16
CA ALA A 63 11.30 -1.79 -1.73
C ALA A 63 11.71 -1.46 -3.18
N LEU A 64 10.82 -0.89 -3.99
CA LEU A 64 11.18 -0.41 -5.32
C LEU A 64 12.28 0.67 -5.30
N VAL A 65 12.29 1.51 -4.26
CA VAL A 65 13.27 2.59 -4.07
C VAL A 65 14.56 2.11 -3.39
N LEU A 66 14.46 1.12 -2.50
CA LEU A 66 15.50 0.74 -1.53
C LEU A 66 16.13 -0.63 -1.79
N GLU A 67 15.54 -1.49 -2.64
CA GLU A 67 16.14 -2.79 -2.93
C GLU A 67 17.39 -2.59 -3.81
N PRO A 68 18.53 -3.01 -3.26
CA PRO A 68 18.84 -4.42 -3.32
C PRO A 68 18.47 -5.20 -2.07
N ASN A 69 17.55 -6.15 -2.28
CA ASN A 69 17.54 -7.45 -1.64
C ASN A 69 17.68 -7.44 -0.12
N LEU A 70 16.63 -7.02 0.59
CA LEU A 70 16.41 -7.45 1.96
C LEU A 70 15.47 -8.66 1.93
N VAL A 71 16.08 -9.85 1.96
CA VAL A 71 15.41 -11.13 2.21
C VAL A 71 14.38 -10.94 3.34
N PRO A 72 13.11 -11.37 3.19
CA PRO A 72 12.18 -11.35 4.30
C PRO A 72 12.74 -12.22 5.41
N ALA A 73 13.08 -11.60 6.55
CA ALA A 73 13.46 -12.31 7.74
C ALA A 73 12.35 -13.30 8.09
N GLU A 74 12.65 -14.60 7.91
CA GLU A 74 11.88 -15.70 8.47
C GLU A 74 11.61 -15.39 9.96
N PRO A 75 10.37 -15.55 10.45
CA PRO A 75 10.06 -15.20 11.82
C PRO A 75 10.93 -16.03 12.76
N ALA A 76 11.79 -15.35 13.52
CA ALA A 76 12.69 -15.96 14.49
C ALA A 76 11.94 -16.99 15.37
N PRO A 77 12.44 -18.22 15.53
CA PRO A 77 11.85 -19.13 16.49
C PRO A 77 12.00 -18.54 17.90
N ALA A 78 10.88 -18.51 18.62
CA ALA A 78 10.77 -18.03 19.99
C ALA A 78 11.84 -18.66 20.92
N PRO A 79 12.28 -17.95 21.99
CA PRO A 79 13.40 -18.39 22.81
C PRO A 79 13.03 -19.63 23.64
N ALA A 80 13.56 -20.79 23.24
CA ALA A 80 13.48 -22.01 24.03
C ALA A 80 14.68 -22.10 24.99
N LYS A 81 14.36 -22.44 26.24
CA LYS A 81 15.18 -22.36 27.44
C LYS A 81 16.47 -23.18 27.40
N SER A 82 17.49 -22.60 28.03
CA SER A 82 18.73 -23.21 28.57
C SER A 82 18.63 -24.70 28.89
N THR A 83 19.52 -25.52 28.30
CA THR A 83 20.16 -26.63 29.02
C THR A 83 21.56 -26.91 28.46
N ARG A 84 22.47 -27.13 29.41
CA ARG A 84 23.93 -27.28 29.33
C ARG A 84 24.33 -28.71 28.95
N ASN A 85 25.21 -28.92 27.97
CA ASN A 85 26.49 -29.67 28.12
C ASN A 85 27.19 -30.12 26.81
N ARG A 86 28.52 -29.92 26.83
CA ARG A 86 29.66 -30.74 26.32
C ARG A 86 29.89 -30.98 24.82
N LYS A 87 31.01 -30.37 24.38
CA LYS A 87 32.15 -30.89 23.58
C LYS A 87 31.90 -32.06 22.61
N ALA A 88 32.07 -31.78 21.32
CA ALA A 88 32.92 -32.55 20.42
C ALA A 88 33.37 -31.68 19.23
N ALA A 89 34.64 -31.79 18.86
CA ALA A 89 35.29 -31.05 17.80
C ALA A 89 34.84 -31.53 16.41
N GLY A 90 34.63 -30.59 15.49
CA GLY A 90 34.44 -30.85 14.08
C GLY A 90 34.71 -29.56 13.30
N LYS A 91 35.73 -29.60 12.44
CA LYS A 91 36.12 -28.52 11.52
C LYS A 91 34.89 -27.98 10.77
N GLN A 92 34.59 -26.69 10.93
CA GLN A 92 33.78 -25.96 9.97
C GLN A 92 34.74 -25.23 9.03
N GLU A 93 34.75 -25.70 7.79
CA GLU A 93 35.30 -25.00 6.65
C GLU A 93 34.59 -23.65 6.54
N ALA A 94 35.37 -22.57 6.62
CA ALA A 94 34.90 -21.22 6.34
C ALA A 94 34.54 -21.16 4.85
N GLN A 95 33.28 -21.40 4.53
CA GLN A 95 32.69 -20.88 3.30
C GLN A 95 32.73 -19.36 3.41
N ALA A 96 33.70 -18.75 2.74
CA ALA A 96 33.78 -17.33 2.57
C ALA A 96 32.53 -16.88 1.80
N GLU A 97 31.57 -16.28 2.50
CA GLU A 97 30.52 -15.51 1.85
C GLU A 97 31.21 -14.42 1.00
N PRO A 98 30.98 -14.35 -0.33
CA PRO A 98 31.40 -13.21 -1.10
C PRO A 98 30.56 -12.01 -0.67
N SER A 99 31.11 -11.31 0.32
CA SER A 99 30.88 -9.94 0.77
C SER A 99 29.84 -9.15 -0.04
N THR A 100 28.76 -8.80 0.65
CA THR A 100 27.91 -7.58 0.59
C THR A 100 28.21 -6.52 -0.47
N LEU A 101 29.48 -6.19 -0.76
CA LEU A 101 29.88 -5.25 -1.81
C LEU A 101 29.49 -5.67 -3.24
N ALA A 102 29.57 -6.97 -3.58
CA ALA A 102 29.20 -7.42 -4.92
C ALA A 102 27.70 -7.27 -5.18
N GLN A 103 26.89 -7.54 -4.16
CA GLN A 103 25.43 -7.37 -4.20
C GLN A 103 25.05 -5.89 -4.27
N VAL A 104 25.72 -5.03 -3.47
CA VAL A 104 25.50 -3.58 -3.50
C VAL A 104 25.91 -2.98 -4.86
N ASN A 105 27.00 -3.46 -5.48
CA ASN A 105 27.41 -2.99 -6.81
C ASN A 105 26.48 -3.48 -7.93
N ASP A 106 26.02 -4.73 -7.90
CA ASP A 106 25.02 -5.25 -8.85
C ASP A 106 23.71 -4.47 -8.76
N ALA A 107 23.32 -4.09 -7.55
CA ALA A 107 22.14 -3.28 -7.28
C ALA A 107 22.24 -1.84 -7.77
N LEU A 108 23.34 -1.16 -7.43
CA LEU A 108 23.64 0.18 -7.93
C LEU A 108 23.69 0.16 -9.46
N SER A 109 24.30 -0.87 -10.04
CA SER A 109 24.33 -1.05 -11.48
C SER A 109 22.92 -1.22 -12.06
N LYS A 110 22.06 -2.06 -11.47
CA LYS A 110 20.67 -2.24 -11.91
C LYS A 110 19.81 -1.00 -11.71
N PHE A 111 20.00 -0.26 -10.62
CA PHE A 111 19.30 1.00 -10.36
C PHE A 111 19.72 2.08 -11.35
N LEU A 112 21.01 2.21 -11.64
CA LEU A 112 21.56 3.13 -12.64
C LEU A 112 21.23 2.67 -14.07
N SER A 113 21.03 1.37 -14.29
CA SER A 113 20.64 0.79 -15.60
C SER A 113 19.13 0.84 -15.83
N ASN A 114 18.32 0.83 -14.77
CA ASN A 114 16.90 1.07 -14.87
C ASN A 114 16.70 2.54 -15.23
N GLY A 115 16.23 2.79 -16.46
CA GLY A 115 15.84 4.12 -16.87
C GLY A 115 14.78 4.70 -15.93
N TYR A 116 14.80 6.03 -15.79
CA TYR A 116 13.82 6.79 -15.01
C TYR A 116 12.38 6.39 -15.36
N GLU A 117 12.10 6.19 -16.66
CA GLU A 117 10.83 5.71 -17.19
C GLU A 117 10.35 4.39 -16.56
N THR A 118 11.25 3.41 -16.39
CA THR A 118 10.92 2.12 -15.78
C THR A 118 10.54 2.27 -14.31
N ASN A 119 11.22 3.17 -13.59
CA ASN A 119 10.91 3.41 -12.18
C ASN A 119 9.57 4.14 -12.02
N VAL A 120 9.30 5.13 -12.87
CA VAL A 120 8.00 5.82 -12.91
C VAL A 120 6.88 4.84 -13.23
N ARG A 121 7.03 4.00 -14.27
CA ARG A 121 6.03 3.01 -14.66
C ARG A 121 5.73 2.01 -13.55
N LYS A 122 6.74 1.50 -12.85
CA LYS A 122 6.52 0.58 -11.72
C LYS A 122 5.85 1.25 -10.52
N GLY A 123 6.19 2.52 -10.25
CA GLY A 123 5.50 3.31 -9.23
C GLY A 123 4.03 3.50 -9.57
N LEU A 124 3.76 3.88 -10.81
CA LEU A 124 2.42 4.03 -11.39
C LEU A 124 1.60 2.73 -11.24
N GLU A 125 2.12 1.61 -11.73
CA GLU A 125 1.45 0.30 -11.61
C GLU A 125 1.12 -0.06 -10.15
N GLY A 126 2.00 0.28 -9.21
CA GLY A 126 1.77 0.10 -7.77
C GLY A 126 0.60 0.95 -7.25
N ASP A 127 0.60 2.24 -7.58
CA ASP A 127 -0.43 3.18 -7.16
C ASP A 127 -1.80 2.85 -7.78
N VAL A 128 -1.85 2.53 -9.07
CA VAL A 128 -3.07 2.06 -9.75
C VAL A 128 -3.58 0.77 -9.11
N GLY A 129 -2.68 -0.19 -8.87
CA GLY A 129 -3.01 -1.43 -8.17
C GLY A 129 -3.57 -1.21 -6.76
N LEU A 130 -3.15 -0.15 -6.06
CA LEU A 130 -3.72 0.25 -4.78
C LEU A 130 -5.12 0.86 -4.94
N VAL A 131 -5.33 1.73 -5.93
CA VAL A 131 -6.64 2.33 -6.23
C VAL A 131 -7.69 1.25 -6.52
N MET A 132 -7.33 0.24 -7.31
CA MET A 132 -8.22 -0.88 -7.67
C MET A 132 -8.67 -1.71 -6.44
N LYS A 133 -7.99 -1.60 -5.29
CA LYS A 133 -8.41 -2.31 -4.06
C LYS A 133 -9.61 -1.67 -3.40
N PHE A 134 -9.87 -0.37 -3.61
CA PHE A 134 -10.95 0.34 -2.92
C PHE A 134 -11.94 1.05 -3.84
N VAL A 135 -11.58 1.34 -5.10
CA VAL A 135 -12.49 1.93 -6.08
C VAL A 135 -13.22 0.82 -6.83
N VAL A 136 -14.54 0.97 -6.97
CA VAL A 136 -15.41 0.02 -7.67
C VAL A 136 -16.09 0.65 -8.89
N GLY A 137 -15.93 1.96 -9.09
CA GLY A 137 -16.47 2.70 -10.21
C GLY A 137 -16.15 4.19 -10.11
N TRP A 138 -16.55 4.95 -11.13
CA TRP A 138 -16.39 6.40 -11.21
C TRP A 138 -17.52 7.01 -12.06
N ASP A 139 -17.57 8.34 -12.15
CA ASP A 139 -18.58 9.08 -12.91
C ASP A 139 -18.12 9.53 -14.32
N LEU A 140 -17.02 8.96 -14.82
CA LEU A 140 -16.55 9.17 -16.18
C LEU A 140 -17.33 8.32 -17.21
N GLU A 141 -17.30 8.75 -18.47
CA GLU A 141 -17.97 8.04 -19.57
C GLU A 141 -17.36 6.65 -19.81
N ASP A 142 -16.04 6.53 -19.68
CA ASP A 142 -15.33 5.28 -19.83
C ASP A 142 -15.59 4.32 -18.67
N GLN A 143 -15.48 3.02 -18.91
CA GLN A 143 -15.58 2.02 -17.85
C GLN A 143 -14.39 2.13 -16.89
N PHE A 144 -14.64 2.03 -15.59
CA PHE A 144 -13.56 1.94 -14.61
C PHE A 144 -12.79 0.62 -14.78
N SER A 145 -11.50 0.72 -15.12
CA SER A 145 -10.58 -0.40 -15.32
C SER A 145 -9.14 0.04 -15.06
N ASP A 146 -8.23 -0.92 -14.88
CA ASP A 146 -6.79 -0.68 -14.72
C ASP A 146 -6.24 0.19 -15.87
N ALA A 147 -6.49 -0.22 -17.11
CA ALA A 147 -6.03 0.48 -18.31
C ALA A 147 -6.55 1.92 -18.41
N ASN A 148 -7.83 2.15 -18.11
CA ASN A 148 -8.41 3.49 -18.21
C ASN A 148 -7.95 4.40 -17.07
N PHE A 149 -7.75 3.85 -15.87
CA PHE A 149 -7.21 4.64 -14.75
C PHE A 149 -5.72 4.93 -14.94
N GLN A 150 -4.96 4.00 -15.53
CA GLN A 150 -3.59 4.25 -15.94
C GLN A 150 -3.50 5.36 -17.00
N ALA A 151 -4.39 5.35 -18.01
CA ALA A 151 -4.50 6.42 -18.99
C ALA A 151 -4.83 7.78 -18.35
N LEU A 152 -5.73 7.80 -17.35
CA LEU A 152 -6.04 9.00 -16.58
C LEU A 152 -4.79 9.56 -15.87
N GLU A 153 -3.97 8.70 -15.27
CA GLU A 153 -2.75 9.12 -14.59
C GLU A 153 -1.65 9.55 -15.55
N ASP A 154 -1.56 8.94 -16.74
CA ASP A 154 -0.63 9.34 -17.79
C ASP A 154 -1.00 10.72 -18.39
N GLU A 155 -2.30 11.01 -18.54
CA GLU A 155 -2.79 12.31 -19.05
C GLU A 155 -2.82 13.39 -17.96
N TYR A 156 -3.22 13.02 -16.74
CA TYR A 156 -3.36 13.89 -15.57
C TYR A 156 -2.57 13.35 -14.39
N GLY A 157 -1.25 13.55 -14.44
CA GLY A 157 -0.34 13.11 -13.38
C GLY A 157 -0.75 13.56 -11.97
N GLY A 158 -0.71 12.63 -11.03
CA GLY A 158 -1.09 12.83 -9.62
C GLY A 158 -2.53 12.46 -9.30
N SER A 159 -3.33 11.99 -10.26
CA SER A 159 -4.69 11.49 -10.05
C SER A 159 -4.75 10.28 -9.10
N ALA A 160 -3.81 9.34 -9.21
CA ALA A 160 -3.73 8.15 -8.37
C ALA A 160 -3.43 8.53 -6.92
N VAL A 161 -2.43 9.38 -6.72
CA VAL A 161 -2.06 9.91 -5.40
C VAL A 161 -3.19 10.74 -4.79
N ALA A 162 -3.89 11.55 -5.59
CA ALA A 162 -5.05 12.32 -5.14
C ALA A 162 -6.19 11.40 -4.67
N ALA A 163 -6.48 10.32 -5.41
CA ALA A 163 -7.48 9.33 -5.05
C ALA A 163 -7.13 8.59 -3.75
N ILE A 164 -5.87 8.13 -3.62
CA ILE A 164 -5.38 7.47 -2.41
C ILE A 164 -5.49 8.40 -1.19
N ASN A 165 -5.07 9.65 -1.33
CA ASN A 165 -5.12 10.62 -0.23
C ASN A 165 -6.57 10.95 0.17
N ALA A 166 -7.46 11.16 -0.79
CA ALA A 166 -8.88 11.38 -0.52
C ALA A 166 -9.48 10.18 0.23
N TYR A 167 -9.12 8.96 -0.17
CA TYR A 167 -9.60 7.75 0.50
C TYR A 167 -9.02 7.58 1.91
N ASP A 168 -7.74 7.90 2.11
CA ASP A 168 -7.12 7.96 3.45
C ASP A 168 -7.90 8.92 4.37
N GLN A 169 -8.29 10.10 3.87
CA GLN A 169 -9.11 11.07 4.62
C GLN A 169 -10.50 10.50 4.95
N ALA A 170 -11.15 9.88 3.97
CA ALA A 170 -12.47 9.28 4.14
C ALA A 170 -12.46 8.18 5.21
N ILE A 171 -11.50 7.26 5.15
CA ILE A 171 -11.42 6.12 6.06
C ILE A 171 -10.94 6.52 7.45
N PHE A 172 -9.88 7.32 7.57
CA PHE A 172 -9.29 7.61 8.88
C PHE A 172 -9.99 8.76 9.59
N GLN A 173 -10.44 9.77 8.86
CA GLN A 173 -11.01 11.00 9.43
C GLN A 173 -12.53 11.08 9.29
N GLY A 174 -13.15 10.19 8.52
CA GLY A 174 -14.60 10.21 8.28
C GLY A 174 -15.05 11.41 7.45
N ARG A 175 -14.14 12.03 6.69
CA ARG A 175 -14.40 13.21 5.87
C ARG A 175 -14.50 12.81 4.41
N LEU A 176 -15.67 13.02 3.81
CA LEU A 176 -15.94 12.69 2.40
C LEU A 176 -15.80 13.91 1.45
N GLY A 177 -14.86 14.82 1.77
CA GLY A 177 -14.70 16.11 1.09
C GLY A 177 -15.36 17.27 1.86
N ASN A 178 -14.84 18.49 1.67
CA ASN A 178 -15.48 19.76 2.06
C ASN A 178 -16.04 20.45 0.82
#